data_AF-A0A2N8L009-F1
#
_entry.id   AF-A0A2N8L009-F1
#
_cell.length_a   1.000
_cell.length_b   1.000
_cell.length_c   1.000
_cell.angle_alpha   90.00
_cell.angle_beta   90.00
_cell.angle_gamma   90.00
#
_symmetry.space_group_name_H-M   'P 1'
#
loop_
_entity.id
_entity.type
_entity.pdbx_description
1 polymer ?
#
loop_
_entity_poly.entity_id
_entity_poly.type
_entity_poly.pdbx_seq_one_letter_code
_entity_poly.pdbx_strand_id
1 'polypeptide(L)'
;MDFRYAFFPIWRQQTALTTAGVMAVAVGHALVTGEPLRKPDLLLNLAMGLLCGLIVSIPVAICRFSVSAEGLRTFDSWGRWRQIAWADIAAVEPARYLLWPHLRLQVDGQSRGFWLPLQLKDMAGLRTAVIEQAGARHPLAVALPQAAQPARREG
;
A
#
# COMPACT_ATOMS: atom_id res chain seq x y z
N MET A 1 1.05 -8.35 17.39
CA MET A 1 -0.18 -8.38 16.57
C MET A 1 0.18 -8.21 15.11
N ASP A 2 -0.50 -8.93 14.22
CA ASP A 2 -0.24 -8.89 12.77
C ASP A 2 -1.36 -8.17 12.02
N PHE A 3 -0.98 -7.34 11.06
CA PHE A 3 -1.87 -6.58 10.19
C PHE A 3 -1.56 -6.89 8.73
N ARG A 4 -2.61 -6.89 7.91
CA ARG A 4 -2.55 -7.21 6.48
C ARG A 4 -3.22 -6.13 5.66
N TYR A 5 -2.77 -6.00 4.43
CA TYR A 5 -3.43 -5.16 3.44
C TYR A 5 -4.91 -5.49 3.27
N ALA A 6 -5.70 -4.47 2.97
CA ALA A 6 -7.05 -4.63 2.46
C ALA A 6 -6.96 -5.11 1.00
N PHE A 7 -6.86 -6.43 0.82
CA PHE A 7 -6.58 -7.06 -0.46
C PHE A 7 -7.53 -6.62 -1.58
N PHE A 8 -8.85 -6.73 -1.38
CA PHE A 8 -9.84 -6.47 -2.43
C PHE A 8 -9.79 -5.04 -3.00
N PRO A 9 -9.79 -3.96 -2.19
CA PRO A 9 -9.63 -2.60 -2.69
C PRO A 9 -8.36 -2.39 -3.51
N ILE A 10 -7.22 -2.89 -3.02
CA ILE A 10 -5.92 -2.72 -3.67
C ILE A 10 -5.85 -3.52 -4.96
N TRP A 11 -6.23 -4.80 -4.92
CA TRP A 11 -6.31 -5.68 -6.08
C TRP A 11 -7.17 -5.08 -7.20
N ARG A 12 -8.35 -4.55 -6.86
CA ARG A 12 -9.27 -3.94 -7.82
C ARG A 12 -8.65 -2.70 -8.48
N GLN A 13 -8.12 -1.79 -7.67
CA GLN A 13 -7.51 -0.56 -8.17
C GLN A 13 -6.27 -0.86 -9.03
N GLN A 14 -5.42 -1.78 -8.58
CA GLN A 14 -4.22 -2.18 -9.29
C GLN A 14 -4.53 -2.84 -10.62
N THR A 15 -5.46 -3.80 -10.64
CA THR A 15 -5.87 -4.48 -11.88
C THR A 15 -6.49 -3.51 -12.88
N ALA A 16 -7.26 -2.52 -12.41
CA ALA A 16 -7.77 -1.46 -13.28
C ALA A 16 -6.63 -0.61 -13.87
N LEU A 17 -5.66 -0.18 -13.05
CA LEU A 17 -4.52 0.62 -13.50
C LEU A 17 -3.61 -0.14 -14.47
N THR A 18 -3.30 -1.41 -14.21
CA THR A 18 -2.47 -2.23 -15.10
C THR A 18 -3.17 -2.47 -16.43
N THR A 19 -4.46 -2.82 -16.39
CA THR A 19 -5.26 -3.02 -17.62
C THR A 19 -5.34 -1.74 -18.44
N ALA A 20 -5.61 -0.60 -17.79
CA ALA A 20 -5.65 0.70 -18.47
C ALA A 20 -4.28 1.08 -19.08
N GLY A 21 -3.17 0.84 -18.36
CA GLY A 21 -1.83 1.11 -18.84
C GLY A 21 -1.45 0.26 -20.06
N VAL A 22 -1.71 -1.05 -20.02
CA VAL A 22 -1.46 -1.96 -21.15
C VAL A 22 -2.30 -1.55 -22.37
N MET A 23 -3.58 -1.22 -22.16
CA MET A 23 -4.45 -0.74 -23.23
C MET A 23 -3.98 0.58 -23.84
N ALA A 24 -3.52 1.53 -23.02
CA ALA A 24 -2.99 2.80 -23.49
C ALA A 24 -1.74 2.60 -24.36
N VAL A 25 -0.85 1.67 -23.99
CA VAL A 25 0.33 1.32 -24.79
C VAL A 25 -0.09 0.69 -26.13
N ALA A 26 -1.05 -0.24 -26.13
CA ALA A 26 -1.54 -0.86 -27.36
C ALA A 26 -2.17 0.17 -28.32
N VAL A 27 -2.99 1.09 -27.79
CA VAL A 27 -3.57 2.19 -28.58
C VAL A 27 -2.48 3.12 -29.10
N GLY A 28 -1.53 3.52 -28.25
CA GLY A 28 -0.42 4.38 -28.66
C GLY A 28 0.42 3.74 -29.77
N HIS A 29 0.72 2.45 -29.66
CA HIS A 29 1.43 1.71 -30.70
C HIS A 29 0.66 1.70 -32.03
N ALA A 30 -0.64 1.40 -32.00
CA ALA A 30 -1.50 1.41 -33.20
C ALA A 30 -1.55 2.78 -33.89
N LEU A 31 -1.60 3.87 -33.10
CA LEU A 31 -1.56 5.23 -33.64
C LEU A 31 -0.22 5.57 -34.30
N VAL A 32 0.90 5.06 -33.77
CA VAL A 32 2.25 5.31 -34.30
C VAL A 32 2.51 4.50 -35.56
N THR A 33 2.05 3.24 -35.62
CA THR A 33 2.29 2.36 -36.78
C THR A 33 1.21 2.48 -37.85
N GLY A 34 0.05 3.07 -37.54
CA GLY A 34 -1.11 3.13 -38.43
C GLY A 34 -1.84 1.78 -38.58
N GLU A 35 -1.41 0.74 -37.86
CA GLU A 35 -2.01 -0.59 -37.90
C GLU A 35 -3.30 -0.62 -37.04
N PRO A 36 -4.40 -1.19 -37.56
CA PRO A 36 -5.64 -1.29 -36.80
C PRO A 36 -5.51 -2.30 -35.64
N LEU A 37 -6.07 -1.95 -34.47
CA LEU A 37 -6.19 -2.87 -33.34
C LEU A 37 -7.11 -4.03 -33.70
N ARG A 38 -6.56 -5.24 -33.81
CA ARG A 38 -7.36 -6.43 -34.11
C ARG A 38 -7.89 -7.03 -32.80
N LYS A 39 -9.02 -7.73 -32.89
CA LYS A 39 -9.62 -8.47 -31.77
C LYS A 39 -8.63 -9.40 -31.03
N PRO A 40 -7.77 -10.20 -31.69
CA PRO A 40 -6.80 -11.03 -30.97
C PRO A 40 -5.80 -10.21 -30.15
N ASP A 41 -5.38 -9.05 -30.66
CA ASP A 41 -4.44 -8.17 -29.95
C ASP A 41 -5.09 -7.60 -28.70
N LEU A 42 -6.37 -7.21 -28.77
CA LEU A 42 -7.13 -6.74 -27.61
C LEU A 42 -7.29 -7.83 -26.55
N LEU A 43 -7.59 -9.07 -26.95
CA LEU A 43 -7.71 -10.20 -26.03
C LEU A 43 -6.37 -10.54 -25.36
N LEU A 44 -5.28 -10.51 -26.12
CA LEU A 44 -3.94 -10.76 -25.59
C LEU A 44 -3.53 -9.66 -24.59
N ASN A 45 -3.77 -8.39 -24.93
CA ASN A 45 -3.49 -7.26 -24.04
C ASN A 45 -4.32 -7.33 -22.75
N LEU A 46 -5.60 -7.70 -22.84
CA LEU A 46 -6.45 -7.90 -21.67
C LEU A 46 -5.94 -9.04 -20.79
N ALA A 47 -5.59 -10.19 -21.39
CA ALA A 47 -5.03 -11.33 -20.66
C ALA A 47 -3.72 -10.96 -19.96
N MET A 48 -2.85 -10.20 -20.64
CA MET A 48 -1.60 -9.70 -20.08
C MET A 48 -1.86 -8.74 -18.91
N GLY A 49 -2.80 -7.80 -19.05
CA GLY A 49 -3.17 -6.85 -18.00
C GLY A 49 -3.68 -7.55 -16.73
N LEU A 50 -4.49 -8.60 -16.89
CA LEU A 50 -4.98 -9.45 -15.81
C LEU A 50 -3.84 -10.23 -15.15
N LEU A 51 -2.94 -10.83 -15.94
CA LEU A 51 -1.79 -11.56 -15.43
C LEU A 51 -0.84 -10.65 -14.64
N CYS A 52 -0.50 -9.47 -15.17
CA CYS A 52 0.28 -8.46 -14.46
C CYS A 52 -0.42 -8.03 -13.16
N GLY A 53 -1.72 -7.78 -13.21
CA GLY A 53 -2.53 -7.44 -12.03
C GLY A 53 -2.44 -8.52 -10.96
N LEU A 54 -2.53 -9.80 -11.34
CA LEU A 54 -2.40 -10.94 -10.44
C LEU A 54 -1.00 -11.03 -9.81
N ILE A 55 0.06 -10.94 -10.62
CA ILE A 55 1.45 -11.02 -10.16
C ILE A 55 1.75 -9.93 -9.13
N VAL A 56 1.38 -8.69 -9.42
CA VAL A 56 1.65 -7.57 -8.51
C VAL A 56 0.78 -7.65 -7.23
N SER A 57 -0.32 -8.41 -7.26
CA SER A 57 -1.19 -8.62 -6.10
C SER A 57 -0.66 -9.68 -5.12
N ILE A 58 0.30 -10.51 -5.55
CA ILE A 58 0.94 -11.51 -4.68
C ILE A 58 1.60 -10.83 -3.47
N PRO A 59 2.48 -9.81 -3.62
CA PRO A 59 3.00 -9.03 -2.50
C PRO A 59 1.92 -8.55 -1.54
N VAL A 60 0.86 -7.93 -2.05
CA VAL A 60 -0.25 -7.40 -1.24
C VAL A 60 -0.90 -8.51 -0.40
N ALA A 61 -1.03 -9.71 -0.94
CA ALA A 61 -1.62 -10.85 -0.23
C ALA A 61 -0.71 -11.44 0.86
N ILE A 62 0.62 -11.43 0.65
CA ILE A 62 1.58 -12.07 1.56
C ILE A 62 2.21 -11.11 2.57
N CYS A 63 2.24 -9.80 2.29
CA CYS A 63 2.87 -8.80 3.15
C CYS A 63 2.11 -8.65 4.47
N ARG A 64 2.84 -8.77 5.59
CA ARG A 64 2.31 -8.70 6.95
C ARG A 64 3.12 -7.72 7.79
N PHE A 65 2.43 -6.77 8.39
CA PHE A 65 3.01 -5.80 9.31
C PHE A 65 2.79 -6.30 10.72
N SER A 66 3.82 -6.33 11.56
CA SER A 66 3.66 -6.79 12.94
C SER A 66 4.00 -5.69 13.92
N VAL A 67 3.13 -5.47 14.89
CA VAL A 67 3.34 -4.57 16.03
C VAL A 67 3.67 -5.43 17.25
N SER A 68 4.79 -5.15 17.90
CA SER A 68 5.23 -5.80 19.15
C SER A 68 5.70 -4.75 20.15
N ALA A 69 5.99 -5.18 21.39
CA ALA A 69 6.59 -4.31 22.41
C ALA A 69 7.95 -3.76 21.97
N GLU A 70 8.70 -4.53 21.19
CA GLU A 70 10.01 -4.12 20.68
C GLU A 70 9.91 -3.09 19.55
N GLY A 71 8.82 -3.07 18.77
CA GLY A 71 8.71 -2.17 17.63
C GLY A 71 7.69 -2.55 16.56
N LEU A 72 7.90 -2.00 15.37
CA LEU A 72 7.12 -2.24 14.17
C LEU A 72 7.94 -3.00 13.13
N ARG A 73 7.43 -4.14 12.66
CA ARG A 73 7.95 -4.81 11.47
C ARG A 73 7.33 -4.21 10.21
N THR A 74 8.17 -3.63 9.38
CA THR A 74 7.77 -2.99 8.14
C THR A 74 8.86 -3.15 7.07
N PHE A 75 8.72 -2.52 5.90
CA PHE A 75 9.67 -2.62 4.80
C PHE A 75 10.30 -1.27 4.42
N ASP A 76 11.55 -1.31 3.96
CA ASP A 76 12.26 -0.15 3.45
C ASP A 76 11.85 0.19 2.01
N SER A 77 12.44 1.25 1.44
CA SER A 77 12.17 1.68 0.06
C SER A 77 12.59 0.66 -1.02
N TRP A 78 13.23 -0.45 -0.65
CA TRP A 78 13.58 -1.57 -1.52
C TRP A 78 12.76 -2.83 -1.22
N GLY A 79 11.73 -2.74 -0.37
CA GLY A 79 10.90 -3.87 0.00
C GLY A 79 11.56 -4.82 1.00
N ARG A 80 12.69 -4.45 1.61
CA ARG A 80 13.36 -5.28 2.62
C ARG A 80 12.67 -5.13 3.96
N TRP A 81 12.19 -6.24 4.50
CA TRP A 81 11.53 -6.28 5.79
C TRP A 81 12.53 -6.10 6.94
N ARG A 82 12.20 -5.22 7.89
CA ARG A 82 12.97 -4.95 9.11
C ARG A 82 12.05 -4.69 10.29
N GLN A 83 12.54 -5.06 11.47
CA GLN A 83 11.96 -4.63 12.74
C GLN A 83 12.56 -3.27 13.11
N ILE A 84 11.71 -2.26 13.35
CA ILE A 84 12.11 -0.91 13.72
C ILE A 84 11.66 -0.65 15.14
N ALA A 85 12.60 -0.33 16.04
CA ALA A 85 12.25 -0.04 17.42
C ALA A 85 11.44 1.25 17.51
N TRP A 86 10.54 1.33 18.49
CA TRP A 86 9.71 2.53 18.67
C TRP A 86 10.56 3.78 18.88
N ALA A 87 11.60 3.66 19.71
CA ALA A 87 12.52 4.77 20.02
C ALA A 87 13.27 5.31 18.80
N ASP A 88 13.45 4.50 17.75
CA ASP A 88 14.17 4.91 16.56
C ASP A 88 13.29 5.69 15.58
N ILE A 89 11.95 5.67 15.75
CA ILE A 89 11.02 6.35 14.84
C ILE A 89 10.93 7.83 15.22
N ALA A 90 11.76 8.64 14.58
CA ALA A 90 11.85 10.08 14.84
C ALA A 90 10.66 10.87 14.29
N ALA A 91 10.21 10.55 13.07
CA ALA A 91 9.12 11.25 12.42
C ALA A 91 8.29 10.34 11.52
N VAL A 92 7.03 10.72 11.32
CA VAL A 92 6.11 10.03 10.44
C VAL A 92 5.37 11.05 9.59
N GLU A 93 5.41 10.87 8.27
CA GLU A 93 4.78 11.78 7.31
C GLU A 93 3.85 11.03 6.35
N PRO A 94 2.71 11.62 5.97
CA PRO A 94 1.89 11.11 4.87
C PRO A 94 2.68 11.12 3.57
N ALA A 95 2.65 10.01 2.84
CA ALA A 95 3.34 9.87 1.57
C ALA A 95 2.57 8.93 0.64
N ARG A 96 3.08 8.76 -0.58
CA ARG A 96 2.55 7.78 -1.54
C ARG A 96 3.66 6.83 -1.95
N TYR A 97 3.42 5.54 -1.79
CA TYR A 97 4.29 4.49 -2.31
C TYR A 97 3.55 3.81 -3.47
N LEU A 98 4.13 3.88 -4.68
CA LEU A 98 3.51 3.36 -5.91
C LEU A 98 2.05 3.82 -6.11
N LEU A 99 1.77 5.12 -5.88
CA LEU A 99 0.44 5.75 -5.95
C LEU A 99 -0.54 5.38 -4.82
N TRP A 100 -0.19 4.49 -3.89
CA TRP A 100 -1.04 4.16 -2.75
C TRP A 100 -0.70 4.99 -1.51
N PRO A 101 -1.71 5.39 -0.72
CA PRO A 101 -1.49 6.15 0.51
C PRO A 101 -0.74 5.31 1.54
N HIS A 102 0.41 5.83 1.96
CA HIS A 102 1.29 5.23 2.96
C HIS A 102 1.72 6.30 3.96
N LEU A 103 2.22 5.85 5.10
CA LEU A 103 3.05 6.66 5.98
C LEU A 103 4.50 6.31 5.69
N ARG A 104 5.33 7.35 5.56
CA ARG A 104 6.77 7.20 5.55
C ARG A 104 7.30 7.45 6.95
N LEU A 105 8.01 6.48 7.48
CA LEU A 105 8.66 6.54 8.78
C LEU A 105 10.12 6.95 8.56
N GLN A 106 10.52 8.03 9.21
CA GLN A 106 11.91 8.45 9.30
C GLN A 106 12.49 7.82 10.57
N VAL A 107 13.60 7.12 10.40
CA VAL A 107 14.24 6.33 11.46
C VAL A 107 15.62 6.92 11.72
N ASP A 108 15.93 7.18 12.99
CA ASP A 108 17.21 7.77 13.38
C ASP A 108 18.39 6.91 12.92
N GLY A 109 19.44 7.59 12.44
CA GLY A 109 20.62 6.93 11.88
C GLY A 109 20.39 6.23 10.54
N GLN A 110 19.22 6.31 9.93
CA GLN A 110 18.93 5.74 8.60
C GLN A 110 18.51 6.81 7.60
N SER A 111 19.24 6.91 6.49
CA SER A 111 18.90 7.83 5.39
C SER A 111 17.66 7.44 4.60
N ARG A 112 17.12 6.23 4.84
CA ARG A 112 16.01 5.67 4.07
C ARG A 112 14.74 5.64 4.88
N GLY A 113 13.64 5.96 4.20
CA GLY A 113 12.31 5.82 4.77
C GLY A 113 11.82 4.38 4.75
N PHE A 114 11.04 4.06 5.79
CA PHE A 114 10.26 2.83 5.88
C PHE A 114 8.79 3.14 5.60
N TRP A 115 8.04 2.14 5.14
CA TRP A 115 6.71 2.36 4.57
C TRP A 115 5.64 1.57 5.31
N LEU A 116 4.64 2.27 5.85
CA LEU A 116 3.46 1.64 6.45
C LEU A 116 2.21 2.00 5.64
N PRO A 117 1.50 1.04 5.05
CA PRO A 117 0.30 1.33 4.28
C PRO A 117 -0.85 1.83 5.16
N LEU A 118 -1.66 2.71 4.61
CA LEU A 118 -2.89 3.20 5.24
C LEU A 118 -4.13 2.36 4.86
N GLN A 119 -3.99 1.44 3.92
CA GLN A 119 -5.06 0.56 3.45
C GLN A 119 -4.90 -0.84 4.02
N LEU A 120 -4.98 -0.95 5.35
CA LEU A 120 -4.98 -2.24 6.05
C LEU A 120 -6.42 -2.69 6.32
N LYS A 121 -6.61 -4.01 6.43
CA LYS A 121 -7.91 -4.62 6.77
C LYS A 121 -8.43 -4.15 8.13
N ASP A 122 -7.53 -3.93 9.08
CA ASP A 122 -7.85 -3.51 10.44
C ASP A 122 -6.98 -2.31 10.86
N MET A 123 -7.31 -1.14 10.31
CA MET A 123 -6.62 0.11 10.65
C MET A 123 -6.88 0.56 12.09
N ALA A 124 -8.08 0.29 12.62
CA ALA A 124 -8.42 0.66 13.99
C ALA A 124 -7.61 -0.17 15.00
N GLY A 125 -7.52 -1.49 14.79
CA GLY A 125 -6.69 -2.38 15.59
C GLY A 125 -5.21 -2.04 15.51
N LEU A 126 -4.71 -1.64 14.33
CA LEU A 126 -3.32 -1.16 14.20
C LEU A 126 -3.08 0.06 15.10
N ARG A 127 -3.97 1.05 15.04
CA ARG A 127 -3.85 2.26 15.86
C ARG A 127 -3.87 1.93 17.35
N THR A 128 -4.82 1.10 17.79
CA THR A 128 -4.90 0.66 19.18
C THR A 128 -3.61 -0.03 19.62
N ALA A 129 -3.11 -0.98 18.82
CA ALA A 129 -1.87 -1.68 19.12
C ALA A 129 -0.66 -0.73 19.19
N VAL A 130 -0.55 0.25 18.30
CA VAL A 130 0.53 1.25 18.34
C VAL A 130 0.42 2.14 19.59
N ILE A 131 -0.79 2.54 19.98
CA ILE A 131 -1.01 3.34 21.20
C ILE A 131 -0.63 2.54 22.45
N GLU A 132 -1.02 1.27 22.51
CA GLU A 132 -0.71 0.38 23.64
C GLU A 132 0.79 0.12 23.78
N GLN A 133 1.50 -0.06 22.67
CA GLN A 133 2.93 -0.44 22.69
C GLN A 133 3.88 0.75 22.72
N ALA A 134 3.60 1.83 21.97
CA ALA A 134 4.48 2.98 21.81
C ALA A 134 3.98 4.24 22.56
N GLY A 135 2.73 4.24 23.01
CA GLY A 135 2.09 5.36 23.68
C GLY A 135 1.31 6.28 22.71
N ALA A 136 0.29 6.95 23.25
CA ALA A 136 -0.61 7.81 22.46
C ALA A 136 0.06 9.05 21.85
N ARG A 137 1.20 9.48 22.40
CA ARG A 137 1.96 10.64 21.91
C ARG A 137 3.05 10.28 20.90
N HIS A 138 3.23 8.99 20.61
CA HIS A 138 4.24 8.54 19.66
C HIS A 138 3.93 9.10 18.25
N PRO A 139 4.94 9.53 17.46
CA PRO A 139 4.72 10.13 16.13
C PRO A 139 3.83 9.28 15.22
N LEU A 140 4.02 7.96 15.26
CA LEU A 140 3.18 7.03 14.50
C LEU A 140 1.72 6.99 14.99
N ALA A 141 1.49 7.01 16.31
CA ALA A 141 0.14 6.96 16.87
C ALA A 141 -0.68 8.20 16.48
N VAL A 142 0.00 9.35 16.38
CA VAL A 142 -0.58 10.64 15.97
C VAL A 142 -0.86 10.69 14.48
N ALA A 143 0.03 10.14 13.65
CA ALA A 143 -0.10 10.15 12.20
C ALA A 143 -1.13 9.15 11.65
N LEU A 144 -1.49 8.11 12.43
CA LEU A 144 -2.49 7.14 12.02
C LEU A 144 -3.89 7.77 12.00
N PRO A 145 -4.67 7.57 10.92
CA PRO A 145 -6.00 8.14 10.79
C PRO A 145 -6.91 7.65 11.94
N GLN A 146 -7.70 8.58 12.48
CA GLN A 146 -8.78 8.22 13.39
C GLN A 146 -9.78 7.37 12.61
N ALA A 147 -10.23 6.25 13.19
CA ALA A 147 -11.31 5.49 12.61
C ALA A 147 -12.48 6.45 12.39
N ALA A 148 -12.95 6.57 11.14
CA ALA A 148 -14.14 7.34 10.85
C ALA A 148 -15.25 6.80 11.77
N GLN A 149 -15.72 7.62 12.69
CA GLN A 149 -16.97 7.35 13.38
C GLN A 149 -18.00 7.07 12.27
N PRO A 150 -18.69 5.91 12.28
CA PRO A 150 -19.74 5.67 11.32
C PRO A 150 -20.67 6.87 11.42
N ALA A 151 -20.82 7.58 10.31
CA ALA A 151 -21.64 8.78 10.24
C ALA A 151 -22.95 8.47 10.96
N ARG A 152 -23.16 9.12 12.11
CA ARG A 152 -24.44 9.17 12.79
C ARG A 152 -25.39 9.68 11.71
N ARG A 153 -26.17 8.78 11.11
CA ARG A 153 -27.30 9.15 10.27
C ARG A 153 -28.27 9.80 11.25
N GLU A 154 -28.20 11.13 11.32
CA GLU A 154 -29.16 11.93 12.05
C GLU A 154 -30.48 11.91 11.30
N GLY A 155 -31.56 11.64 12.06
CA GLY A 155 -32.92 12.09 11.81
C GLY A 155 -33.66 11.46 10.65
#